data_AF-A0ABD0QR53-F1
#
_entry.id   AF-A0ABD0QR53-F1
#
_cell.length_a   1.000
_cell.length_b   1.000
_cell.length_c   1.000
_cell.angle_alpha   90.00
_cell.angle_beta   90.00
_cell.angle_gamma   90.00
#
_symmetry.space_group_name_H-M   'P 1'
#
loop_
_entity.id
_entity.type
_entity.pdbx_description
1 polymer ?
#
loop_
_entity_poly.entity_id
_entity_poly.type
_entity_poly.pdbx_seq_one_letter_code
_entity_poly.pdbx_strand_id
1 'polypeptide(L)' 'MEPEVGTIFIAQPLDYEQNKLYKLHVLASDGKWEDYATVIVTIVNKNDEAPVFSVNEYYGSVTEELDGSPVFVLQ' A
#
# COMPACT_ATOMS: atom_id res chain seq x y z
N MET A 1 22.59 -0.69 -2.14
CA MET A 1 23.22 -0.81 -0.81
C MET A 1 24.61 -0.22 -0.91
N GLU A 2 25.01 0.58 0.06
CA GLU A 2 26.40 1.04 0.17
C GLU A 2 27.23 -0.08 0.82
N PRO A 3 28.22 -0.67 0.14
CA PRO A 3 28.90 -1.89 0.61
C PRO A 3 29.74 -1.68 1.88
N GLU A 4 30.29 -0.47 2.11
CA GLU A 4 31.16 -0.19 3.26
C GLU A 4 30.39 0.08 4.55
N VAL A 5 29.18 0.64 4.45
CA VAL A 5 28.38 1.10 5.60
C VAL A 5 27.03 0.38 5.75
N GLY A 6 26.63 -0.41 4.75
CA GLY A 6 25.40 -1.21 4.77
C GLY A 6 24.11 -0.42 4.53
N THR A 7 24.19 0.86 4.13
CA THR A 7 23.01 1.70 3.89
C THR A 7 22.12 1.14 2.78
N ILE A 8 20.83 0.99 3.06
CA ILE A 8 19.81 0.60 2.09
C ILE A 8 19.07 1.87 1.64
N PHE A 9 18.93 2.05 0.32
CA PHE A 9 18.25 3.19 -0.28
C PHE A 9 17.09 2.73 -1.16
N ILE A 10 16.14 3.64 -1.36
CA ILE A 10 15.03 3.45 -2.30
C ILE A 10 15.55 3.73 -3.72
N ALA A 11 15.52 2.72 -4.59
CA ALA A 11 16.01 2.84 -5.96
C ALA A 11 14.95 3.36 -6.94
N GLN A 12 13.67 3.15 -6.62
CA GLN A 12 12.50 3.53 -7.42
C GLN A 12 11.33 3.89 -6.49
N PRO A 13 10.34 4.68 -6.95
CA PRO A 13 9.16 5.01 -6.16
C PRO A 13 8.49 3.75 -5.59
N LEU A 14 8.05 3.84 -4.33
CA LEU A 14 7.33 2.77 -3.65
C LEU A 14 5.84 3.05 -3.76
N ASP A 15 5.07 2.01 -4.04
CA ASP A 15 3.62 2.05 -4.16
C ASP A 15 3.03 0.94 -3.28
N TYR A 16 2.26 1.31 -2.26
CA TYR A 16 1.70 0.36 -1.29
C TYR A 16 0.65 -0.54 -1.94
N GLU A 17 -0.13 0.01 -2.86
CA GLU A 17 -1.19 -0.67 -3.60
C GLU A 17 -0.61 -1.74 -4.52
N GLN A 18 0.58 -1.50 -5.07
CA GLN A 18 1.33 -2.47 -5.87
C GLN A 18 2.11 -3.48 -5.03
N ASN A 19 2.87 -3.04 -4.01
CA ASN A 19 3.64 -3.95 -3.16
C ASN A 19 3.82 -3.42 -1.73
N LYS A 20 3.35 -4.21 -0.77
CA LYS A 20 3.32 -3.87 0.66
C LYS A 20 4.59 -4.28 1.41
N LEU A 21 5.37 -5.20 0.85
CA LEU A 21 6.49 -5.81 1.56
C LEU A 21 7.62 -6.22 0.61
N TYR A 22 8.84 -5.86 1.00
CA TYR A 22 10.06 -6.35 0.36
C TYR A 22 10.85 -7.21 1.34
N LYS A 23 11.28 -8.38 0.88
CA LYS A 23 12.16 -9.28 1.62
C LYS A 23 13.52 -9.29 0.94
N LEU A 24 14.50 -8.69 1.60
CA LEU A 24 15.86 -8.58 1.09
C LEU A 24 16.74 -9.63 1.80
N HIS A 25 17.44 -10.43 1.01
CA HIS A 25 18.48 -11.32 1.52
C HIS A 25 19.83 -10.62 1.32
N VAL A 26 20.46 -10.23 2.42
CA VAL A 26 21.74 -9.53 2.40
C VAL A 26 22.86 -10.48 2.78
N LEU A 27 24.01 -10.30 2.13
CA LEU A 27 25.24 -11.02 2.41
C LEU A 27 26.30 -10.02 2.85
N ALA A 28 27.01 -10.36 3.93
CA ALA A 28 28.23 -9.68 4.34
C ALA A 28 29.41 -10.65 4.19
N SER A 29 30.53 -10.15 3.67
CA SER A 29 31.75 -10.94 3.46
C SER A 29 32.97 -10.13 3.86
N ASP A 30 33.91 -10.77 4.58
CA ASP A 30 35.24 -10.20 4.86
C ASP A 30 36.30 -10.68 3.83
N GLY A 31 35.86 -11.36 2.77
CA GLY A 31 36.72 -11.99 1.75
C GLY A 31 37.20 -13.39 2.12
N LYS A 32 36.93 -13.87 3.33
CA LYS A 32 37.26 -15.23 3.80
C LYS A 32 36.04 -15.99 4.30
N TRP A 33 35.14 -15.29 4.98
CA TRP A 33 33.90 -15.80 5.55
C TRP A 33 32.73 -14.96 5.06
N GLU A 34 31.57 -15.60 4.96
CA GLU A 34 30.33 -14.96 4.57
C GLU A 34 29.24 -15.29 5.58
N ASP A 35 28.35 -14.33 5.80
CA ASP A 35 27.14 -14.52 6.60
C ASP A 35 25.94 -13.84 5.92
N TYR A 36 24.75 -14.35 6.23
CA TYR A 36 23.51 -13.96 5.57
C TYR A 36 22.49 -13.44 6.59
N ALA A 37 21.81 -12.35 6.25
CA ALA A 37 20.68 -11.84 7.01
C ALA A 37 19.48 -11.56 6.11
N THR A 38 18.29 -11.56 6.70
CA THR A 38 17.05 -11.18 6.02
C THR A 38 16.55 -9.86 6.58
N VAL A 39 16.38 -8.87 5.70
CA VAL A 39 15.78 -7.57 6.02
C VAL A 39 14.37 -7.54 5.45
N ILE A 40 13.39 -7.28 6.30
CA ILE A 40 11.99 -7.13 5.91
C ILE A 40 11.66 -5.64 5.92
N VAL A 41 11.30 -5.10 4.76
CA VAL A 41 10.87 -3.70 4.60
C VAL A 41 9.37 -3.70 4.38
N THR A 42 8.63 -3.06 5.28
CA THR A 42 7.18 -2.89 5.17
C THR A 42 6.89 -1.49 4.65
N ILE A 43 6.11 -1.41 3.57
CA ILE A 43 5.66 -0.13 3.03
C ILE A 43 4.47 0.35 3.86
N VAL A 44 4.51 1.61 4.27
CA VAL A 44 3.40 2.24 5.00
C VAL A 44 2.43 2.82 3.97
N ASN A 45 1.16 2.44 4.06
CA ASN A 45 0.12 3.00 3.21
C ASN A 45 0.01 4.51 3.44
N LYS A 46 -0.06 5.25 2.34
CA LYS A 46 -0.44 6.64 2.32
C LYS A 46 -1.80 6.74 1.65
N ASN A 47 -2.65 7.65 2.14
CA ASN A 47 -3.92 7.94 1.50
C ASN A 47 -3.71 8.83 0.27
N ASP A 48 -3.29 8.24 -0.85
CA ASP A 48 -3.04 8.90 -2.14
C ASP A 48 -4.01 8.48 -3.26
N GLU A 49 -4.76 7.39 -3.08
CA GLU A 49 -5.88 7.04 -3.94
C GLU A 49 -7.16 7.78 -3.53
N ALA A 50 -7.80 8.45 -4.50
CA ALA A 50 -9.07 9.13 -4.26
C ALA A 50 -10.23 8.12 -4.17
N PRO A 51 -11.26 8.37 -3.33
CA PRO A 51 -12.46 7.53 -3.33
C PRO A 51 -13.14 7.57 -4.69
N VAL A 52 -13.64 6.42 -5.14
CA VAL A 52 -14.34 6.26 -6.42
C VAL A 52 -15.75 5.76 -6.16
N PHE A 53 -16.74 6.39 -6.78
CA PHE A 53 -18.12 5.92 -6.74
C PHE A 53 -18.27 4.62 -7.54
N SER A 54 -19.10 3.70 -7.06
CA SER A 54 -19.31 2.41 -7.73
C SER A 54 -19.98 2.54 -9.10
N VAL A 55 -20.79 3.59 -9.30
CA VAL A 55 -21.46 3.91 -10.56
C VAL A 55 -21.39 5.41 -10.84
N ASN A 56 -21.50 5.79 -12.12
CA ASN A 56 -21.47 7.18 -12.54
C ASN A 56 -22.71 7.98 -12.12
N GLU A 57 -23.86 7.31 -12.01
CA GLU A 57 -25.15 7.93 -11.70
C GLU A 57 -25.96 7.01 -10.78
N TYR A 58 -26.61 7.61 -9.78
CA TYR A 58 -27.49 6.91 -8.85
C TYR A 58 -28.94 7.37 -9.08
N TYR A 59 -29.83 6.44 -9.42
CA TYR A 59 -31.25 6.69 -9.66
C TYR A 59 -32.12 6.11 -8.54
N GLY A 60 -33.00 6.93 -7.97
CA GLY A 60 -33.77 6.59 -6.79
C GLY A 60 -35.13 7.26 -6.83
N SER A 61 -36.11 6.60 -6.24
CA SER A 61 -37.49 7.08 -6.14
C SER A 61 -38.03 6.78 -4.75
N VAL A 62 -38.95 7.63 -4.30
CA VAL A 62 -39.66 7.49 -3.02
C VAL A 62 -41.14 7.67 -3.24
N THR A 63 -41.93 7.04 -2.37
CA THR A 63 -43.36 7.31 -2.24
C THR A 63 -43.58 8.49 -1.30
N GLU A 64 -44.70 9.20 -1.47
CA GLU A 64 -45.03 10.39 -0.66
C GLU A 64 -45.22 10.08 0.83
N GLU A 65 -45.53 8.82 1.14
CA GLU A 65 -45.82 8.30 2.47
C GLU A 65 -44.55 7.98 3.29
N LEU A 66 -43.37 8.18 2.71
CA LEU A 66 -42.10 7.77 3.31
C LEU A 66 -41.60 8.82 4.31
N ASP A 67 -41.66 8.51 5.59
CA ASP A 67 -41.18 9.41 6.66
C ASP A 67 -39.76 9.03 7.13
N GLY A 68 -38.79 9.87 6.78
CA GLY A 68 -37.44 9.87 7.37
C GLY A 68 -36.45 8.76 6.98
N SER A 69 -36.79 7.85 6.07
CA SER A 69 -35.87 6.76 5.64
C SER A 69 -34.97 7.18 4.48
N PRO A 70 -33.66 6.83 4.49
CA PRO A 70 -32.75 7.22 3.42
C PRO A 70 -33.09 6.51 2.11
N VAL A 71 -33.17 7.29 1.02
CA VAL A 71 -33.43 6.79 -0.35
C VAL A 71 -32.25 5.99 -0.89
N PHE A 72 -31.05 6.42 -0.52
CA PHE A 72 -29.81 5.74 -0.81
C PHE A 72 -28.95 5.66 0.43
N VAL A 73 -28.31 4.51 0.59
CA VAL A 73 -27.14 4.35 1.44
C VAL A 73 -26.04 3.92 0.49
N LEU A 74 -25.15 4.84 0.16
CA LEU A 74 -23.96 4.55 -0.65
C LEU A 74 -22.97 3.81 0.26
N GLN A 75 -22.60 2.59 -0.13
CA GLN A 75 -21.60 1.77 0.57
C GLN A 75 -20.27 1.83 -0.18
#